data_AF-A0A8S2SKT8-F1
#
_entry.id   AF-A0A8S2SKT8-F1
#
_cell.length_a   1.000
_cell.length_b   1.000
_cell.length_c   1.000
_cell.angle_alpha   90.00
_cell.angle_beta   90.00
_cell.angle_gamma   90.00
#
_symmetry.space_group_name_H-M   'P 1'
#
loop_
_entity.id
_entity.type
_entity.pdbx_description
1 polymer ?
#
loop_
_entity_poly.entity_id
_entity_poly.type
_entity_poly.pdbx_seq_one_letter_code
_entity_poly.pdbx_strand_id
1 'polypeptide(L)'
;KHRCPHRPYGIIGKGDQPCAVTEYRSEFIPREVGMRESFKPDYKFQPSGVPLDDQTTHKHDYIKHSLDKARSFKPEEVYIPHGDFDSLTITAIRPTERPGVDAKFDGNTTYLGDYRKWPGGRPPAIKSQSGYEPPSMPFEGMSTYKGHYIPHDSGPQRSYKPENAAFRSTVPFDDATMYRTEFTPKEIEACPATLLDSPRSNFIHHHTEPTGHKFYQPHHELQTQYQQQQQQYPISV
;
A
#
# COMPACT_ATOMS: atom_id res chain seq x y z
N LYS A 1 34.91 -5.85 39.01
CA LYS A 1 35.35 -6.82 40.05
C LYS A 1 34.53 -8.09 39.88
N HIS A 2 35.06 -9.03 39.11
CA HIS A 2 34.56 -10.40 38.90
C HIS A 2 34.31 -11.14 40.23
N ARG A 3 33.15 -11.80 40.38
CA ARG A 3 32.84 -12.72 41.48
C ARG A 3 32.68 -14.14 40.94
N CYS A 4 33.78 -14.84 40.60
CA CYS A 4 33.73 -16.30 40.32
C CYS A 4 33.36 -17.02 41.64
N PRO A 5 32.34 -17.91 41.64
CA PRO A 5 31.84 -18.56 42.85
C PRO A 5 32.78 -19.63 43.42
N HIS A 6 33.92 -19.88 42.77
CA HIS A 6 34.97 -20.74 43.31
C HIS A 6 35.67 -20.03 44.48
N ARG A 7 35.33 -20.45 45.70
CA ARG A 7 36.09 -20.10 46.91
C ARG A 7 37.53 -20.58 46.73
N PRO A 8 38.55 -19.70 46.78
CA PRO A 8 39.93 -20.11 46.59
C PRO A 8 40.53 -20.88 47.77
N TYR A 9 39.82 -21.03 48.89
CA TYR A 9 40.34 -21.76 50.06
C TYR A 9 39.26 -22.63 50.71
N GLY A 10 39.32 -23.92 50.42
CA GLY A 10 38.71 -25.01 51.19
C GLY A 10 39.75 -26.11 51.35
N ILE A 11 39.96 -26.58 52.59
CA ILE A 11 41.03 -27.51 52.96
C ILE A 11 40.84 -28.92 52.35
N ILE A 12 39.70 -29.19 51.72
CA ILE A 12 39.36 -30.48 51.11
C ILE A 12 38.63 -30.22 49.79
N GLY A 13 39.36 -30.11 48.68
CA GLY A 13 38.77 -30.03 47.34
C GLY A 13 39.63 -29.28 46.32
N LYS A 14 40.38 -30.05 45.51
CA LYS A 14 41.12 -29.72 44.29
C LYS A 14 41.27 -28.21 43.96
N GLY A 15 42.40 -27.64 44.36
CA GLY A 15 42.73 -26.20 44.23
C GLY A 15 43.36 -25.72 42.92
N ASP A 16 43.53 -26.55 41.89
CA ASP A 16 44.32 -26.17 40.70
C ASP A 16 43.57 -26.38 39.36
N GLN A 17 42.27 -26.05 39.30
CA GLN A 17 41.60 -25.90 38.00
C GLN A 17 41.39 -24.41 37.69
N PRO A 18 42.00 -23.86 36.62
CA PRO A 18 41.74 -22.49 36.21
C PRO A 18 40.24 -22.34 35.87
N CYS A 19 39.57 -21.34 36.47
CA CYS A 19 38.14 -21.00 36.25
C CYS A 19 37.96 -20.76 34.73
N ALA A 20 37.55 -21.79 33.98
CA ALA A 20 37.49 -21.79 32.51
C ALA A 20 36.25 -21.05 31.95
N VAL A 21 35.57 -20.29 32.80
CA VAL A 21 34.36 -19.55 32.48
C VAL A 21 34.74 -18.08 32.50
N THR A 22 34.98 -17.51 31.32
CA THR A 22 35.24 -16.08 31.15
C THR A 22 33.93 -15.30 31.25
N GLU A 23 33.99 -14.03 31.67
CA GLU A 23 32.81 -13.13 31.74
C GLU A 23 32.06 -13.08 30.40
N TYR A 24 32.80 -13.19 29.29
CA TYR A 24 32.27 -13.31 27.94
C TYR A 24 31.29 -14.48 27.76
N ARG A 25 31.59 -15.65 28.35
CA ARG A 25 30.74 -16.84 28.24
C ARG A 25 29.46 -16.72 29.09
N SER A 26 29.47 -15.91 30.14
CA SER A 26 28.28 -15.64 30.96
C SER A 26 27.39 -14.51 30.41
N GLU A 27 27.97 -13.54 29.69
CA GLU A 27 27.21 -12.36 29.24
C GLU A 27 26.72 -12.47 27.79
N PHE A 28 27.43 -13.24 26.96
CA PHE A 28 27.14 -13.41 25.53
C PHE A 28 26.44 -14.75 25.24
N ILE A 29 25.31 -14.95 25.90
CA ILE A 29 24.43 -16.11 25.70
C ILE A 29 23.41 -15.76 24.60
N PRO A 30 23.08 -16.69 23.67
CA PRO A 30 21.99 -16.45 22.72
C PRO A 30 20.71 -16.06 23.48
N ARG A 31 20.21 -14.85 23.22
CA ARG A 31 18.95 -14.38 23.80
C ARG A 31 17.82 -14.78 22.87
N GLU A 32 16.76 -15.36 23.42
CA GLU A 32 15.57 -15.68 22.65
C GLU A 32 14.92 -14.37 22.18
N VAL A 33 14.96 -14.14 20.87
CA VAL A 33 14.22 -13.06 20.23
C VAL A 33 12.87 -13.62 19.83
N GLY A 34 11.81 -13.14 20.50
CA GLY A 34 10.44 -13.54 20.18
C GLY A 34 10.07 -13.23 18.73
N MET A 35 9.17 -14.02 18.17
CA MET A 35 8.66 -13.82 16.81
C MET A 35 7.98 -12.45 16.74
N ARG A 36 8.32 -11.65 15.73
CA ARG A 36 7.77 -10.30 15.58
C ARG A 36 6.31 -10.39 15.15
N GLU A 37 5.40 -9.87 15.96
CA GLU A 37 3.98 -9.79 15.63
C GLU A 37 3.73 -8.92 14.40
N SER A 38 2.79 -9.35 13.57
CA SER A 38 2.41 -8.59 12.38
C SER A 38 1.54 -7.40 12.76
N PHE A 39 1.88 -6.20 12.26
CA PHE A 39 1.01 -5.01 12.34
C PHE A 39 -0.20 -5.08 11.38
N LYS A 40 -0.41 -6.23 10.72
CA LYS A 40 -1.55 -6.42 9.83
C LYS A 40 -2.81 -6.59 10.68
N PRO A 41 -3.87 -5.82 10.43
CA PRO A 41 -5.13 -6.01 11.14
C PRO A 41 -5.68 -7.41 10.87
N ASP A 42 -6.11 -8.07 11.94
CA ASP A 42 -6.74 -9.39 11.85
C ASP A 42 -8.04 -9.30 11.05
N TYR A 43 -8.07 -10.01 9.93
CA TYR A 43 -9.29 -10.12 9.14
C TYR A 43 -10.25 -11.08 9.83
N LYS A 44 -11.31 -10.52 10.44
CA LYS A 44 -12.45 -11.28 10.94
C LYS A 44 -13.56 -11.24 9.89
N PHE A 45 -13.97 -12.40 9.39
CA PHE A 45 -15.12 -12.51 8.50
C PHE A 45 -16.39 -11.99 9.20
N GLN A 46 -17.05 -11.02 8.59
CA GLN A 46 -18.28 -10.41 9.07
C GLN A 46 -19.44 -10.92 8.18
N PRO A 47 -20.11 -12.03 8.55
CA PRO A 47 -21.28 -12.46 7.81
C PRO A 47 -22.41 -11.46 7.99
N SER A 48 -23.08 -11.08 6.91
CA SER A 48 -24.36 -10.41 7.00
C SER A 48 -25.39 -11.40 7.58
N GLY A 49 -25.92 -11.12 8.77
CA GLY A 49 -27.01 -11.90 9.37
C GLY A 49 -28.38 -11.68 8.71
N VAL A 50 -28.40 -11.01 7.54
CA VAL A 50 -29.63 -10.72 6.81
C VAL A 50 -30.02 -12.00 6.04
N PRO A 51 -31.18 -12.60 6.34
CA PRO A 51 -31.66 -13.75 5.57
C PRO A 51 -31.94 -13.33 4.12
N LEU A 52 -31.70 -14.25 3.19
CA LEU A 52 -32.04 -14.07 1.79
C LEU A 52 -33.58 -13.96 1.66
N ASP A 53 -34.05 -12.94 0.95
CA ASP A 53 -35.47 -12.79 0.66
C ASP A 53 -35.93 -13.88 -0.33
N ASP A 54 -36.87 -14.72 0.10
CA ASP A 54 -37.45 -15.82 -0.70
C ASP A 54 -38.67 -15.35 -1.53
N GLN A 55 -38.97 -14.05 -1.48
CA GLN A 55 -40.03 -13.46 -2.27
C GLN A 55 -39.61 -13.21 -3.71
N THR A 56 -40.29 -13.86 -4.64
CA THR A 56 -40.12 -13.63 -6.08
C THR A 56 -41.34 -12.90 -6.63
N THR A 57 -41.17 -12.19 -7.75
CA THR A 57 -42.29 -11.58 -8.49
C THR A 57 -43.33 -12.62 -8.86
N HIS A 58 -42.92 -13.82 -9.26
CA HIS A 58 -43.85 -14.93 -9.53
C HIS A 58 -44.73 -15.31 -8.32
N LYS A 59 -44.15 -15.38 -7.11
CA LYS A 59 -44.93 -15.64 -5.88
C LYS A 59 -45.91 -14.51 -5.57
N HIS A 60 -45.59 -13.28 -5.93
CA HIS A 60 -46.47 -12.11 -5.76
C HIS A 60 -47.56 -12.03 -6.83
N ASP A 61 -47.24 -12.39 -8.08
CA ASP A 61 -48.12 -12.22 -9.24
C ASP A 61 -49.11 -13.39 -9.39
N TYR A 62 -48.71 -14.61 -9.00
CA TYR A 62 -49.51 -15.82 -9.17
C TYR A 62 -50.14 -16.26 -7.84
N ILE A 63 -51.00 -15.42 -7.30
CA ILE A 63 -51.78 -15.72 -6.10
C ILE A 63 -53.09 -16.40 -6.51
N LYS A 64 -53.53 -17.39 -5.72
CA LYS A 64 -54.81 -18.06 -5.94
C LYS A 64 -55.97 -17.09 -5.69
N HIS A 65 -56.61 -16.63 -6.76
CA HIS A 65 -57.83 -15.84 -6.66
C HIS A 65 -59.04 -16.73 -6.31
N SER A 66 -59.91 -16.22 -5.43
CA SER A 66 -61.21 -16.84 -5.18
C SER A 66 -62.09 -16.67 -6.41
N LEU A 67 -62.61 -17.78 -6.94
CA LEU A 67 -63.58 -17.78 -8.03
C LEU A 67 -64.97 -18.01 -7.47
N ASP A 68 -65.88 -17.09 -7.73
CA ASP A 68 -67.29 -17.30 -7.44
C ASP A 68 -67.88 -18.31 -8.43
N LYS A 69 -68.70 -19.24 -7.93
CA LYS A 69 -69.45 -20.16 -8.80
C LYS A 69 -70.47 -19.34 -9.60
N ALA A 70 -70.41 -19.43 -10.92
CA ALA A 70 -71.38 -18.81 -11.80
C ALA A 70 -72.80 -19.30 -11.46
N ARG A 71 -73.75 -18.36 -11.31
CA ARG A 71 -75.16 -18.70 -11.10
C ARG A 71 -75.74 -19.27 -12.38
N SER A 72 -76.37 -20.44 -12.29
CA SER A 72 -77.15 -21.01 -13.38
C SER A 72 -78.48 -20.25 -13.52
N PHE A 73 -78.77 -19.70 -14.71
CA PHE A 73 -80.05 -19.08 -15.05
C PHE A 73 -81.05 -20.08 -15.66
N LYS A 74 -80.91 -21.39 -15.38
CA LYS A 74 -81.82 -22.39 -15.92
C LYS A 74 -83.22 -22.16 -15.30
N PRO A 75 -84.27 -21.87 -16.09
CA PRO A 75 -85.61 -21.70 -15.55
C PRO A 75 -86.13 -23.03 -15.01
N GLU A 76 -86.86 -22.96 -13.91
CA GLU A 76 -87.50 -24.10 -13.29
C GLU A 76 -88.67 -24.56 -14.17
N GLU A 77 -88.64 -25.82 -14.61
CA GLU A 77 -89.71 -26.41 -15.41
C GLU A 77 -90.92 -26.71 -14.51
N VAL A 78 -91.88 -25.78 -14.49
CA VAL A 78 -93.17 -25.97 -13.81
C VAL A 78 -94.15 -26.62 -14.78
N TYR A 79 -94.61 -27.84 -14.46
CA TYR A 79 -95.66 -28.53 -15.21
C TYR A 79 -97.01 -27.84 -14.98
N ILE A 80 -97.57 -27.26 -16.05
CA ILE A 80 -98.91 -26.68 -16.04
C ILE A 80 -99.86 -27.72 -16.63
N PRO A 81 -100.76 -28.33 -15.83
CA PRO A 81 -101.74 -29.26 -16.38
C PRO A 81 -102.70 -28.53 -17.33
N HIS A 82 -102.89 -29.06 -18.53
CA HIS A 82 -103.93 -28.60 -19.44
C HIS A 82 -105.31 -28.95 -18.84
N GLY A 83 -106.22 -27.97 -18.82
CA GLY A 83 -107.55 -28.11 -18.21
C GLY A 83 -108.41 -29.22 -18.83
N ASP A 84 -109.37 -29.71 -18.06
CA ASP A 84 -110.27 -30.79 -18.47
C ASP A 84 -111.15 -30.37 -19.66
N PHE A 85 -111.16 -31.23 -20.69
CA PHE A 85 -111.95 -31.04 -21.90
C PHE A 85 -113.34 -31.66 -21.74
N ASP A 86 -114.33 -30.84 -21.43
CA ASP A 86 -115.73 -31.23 -21.34
C ASP A 86 -116.27 -31.55 -22.74
N SER A 87 -116.24 -32.83 -23.12
CA SER A 87 -116.66 -33.37 -24.43
C SER A 87 -118.18 -33.30 -24.68
N LEU A 88 -118.82 -32.17 -24.42
CA LEU A 88 -120.22 -31.93 -24.72
C LEU A 88 -120.36 -31.45 -26.17
N THR A 89 -120.81 -32.34 -27.05
CA THR A 89 -121.10 -32.02 -28.45
C THR A 89 -122.48 -31.36 -28.57
N ILE A 90 -122.50 -30.06 -28.85
CA ILE A 90 -123.72 -29.34 -29.25
C ILE A 90 -123.90 -29.55 -30.76
N THR A 91 -125.10 -29.89 -31.21
CA THR A 91 -125.44 -30.13 -32.63
C THR A 91 -125.03 -28.96 -33.53
N ALA A 92 -124.50 -29.27 -34.71
CA ALA A 92 -123.94 -28.29 -35.64
C ALA A 92 -124.96 -27.22 -36.09
N ILE A 93 -124.72 -25.97 -35.71
CA ILE A 93 -125.41 -24.79 -36.24
C ILE A 93 -124.70 -24.38 -37.53
N ARG A 94 -125.41 -24.41 -38.67
CA ARG A 94 -124.85 -23.99 -39.96
C ARG A 94 -124.83 -22.45 -40.03
N PRO A 95 -123.67 -21.80 -40.19
CA PRO A 95 -123.61 -20.34 -40.26
C PRO A 95 -124.29 -19.81 -41.52
N THR A 96 -125.04 -18.71 -41.39
CA THR A 96 -125.63 -17.99 -42.53
C THR A 96 -124.53 -17.38 -43.40
N GLU A 97 -124.61 -17.58 -44.72
CA GLU A 97 -123.66 -17.04 -45.69
C GLU A 97 -123.68 -15.50 -45.65
N ARG A 98 -122.52 -14.90 -45.33
CA ARG A 98 -122.31 -13.44 -45.43
C ARG A 98 -121.67 -13.12 -46.79
N PRO A 99 -122.05 -12.03 -47.47
CA PRO A 99 -121.38 -11.61 -48.70
C PRO A 99 -119.89 -11.36 -48.42
N GLY A 100 -119.04 -12.02 -49.21
CA GLY A 100 -117.59 -11.96 -49.05
C GLY A 100 -117.07 -10.55 -49.24
N VAL A 101 -116.33 -10.04 -48.25
CA VAL A 101 -115.60 -8.78 -48.37
C VAL A 101 -114.35 -9.08 -49.21
N ASP A 102 -114.17 -8.39 -50.34
CA ASP A 102 -112.98 -8.48 -51.19
C ASP A 102 -111.79 -7.74 -50.54
N ALA A 103 -111.38 -8.23 -49.36
CA ALA A 103 -110.21 -7.75 -48.65
C ALA A 103 -109.01 -8.60 -49.06
N LYS A 104 -107.97 -7.95 -49.60
CA LYS A 104 -106.70 -8.60 -49.93
C LYS A 104 -106.04 -9.12 -48.65
N PHE A 105 -105.66 -10.39 -48.65
CA PHE A 105 -104.94 -11.02 -47.54
C PHE A 105 -103.52 -10.44 -47.45
N ASP A 106 -103.19 -9.82 -46.32
CA ASP A 106 -101.83 -9.36 -46.03
C ASP A 106 -101.00 -10.56 -45.56
N GLY A 107 -100.29 -11.19 -46.48
CA GLY A 107 -99.47 -12.39 -46.23
C GLY A 107 -98.21 -12.15 -45.39
N ASN A 108 -98.11 -10.99 -44.73
CA ASN A 108 -97.00 -10.65 -43.84
C ASN A 108 -97.14 -11.38 -42.50
N THR A 109 -96.50 -12.55 -42.42
CA THR A 109 -96.39 -13.29 -41.18
C THR A 109 -95.39 -12.62 -40.23
N THR A 110 -95.59 -12.79 -38.93
CA THR A 110 -94.65 -12.33 -37.89
C THR A 110 -93.23 -12.87 -38.12
N TYR A 111 -93.13 -14.12 -38.60
CA TYR A 111 -91.87 -14.77 -38.94
C TYR A 111 -91.06 -14.00 -40.00
N LEU A 112 -91.70 -13.51 -41.06
CA LEU A 112 -91.04 -12.73 -42.11
C LEU A 112 -90.53 -11.37 -41.59
N GLY A 113 -91.25 -10.77 -40.63
CA GLY A 113 -90.83 -9.52 -39.98
C GLY A 113 -89.65 -9.71 -39.04
N ASP A 114 -89.69 -10.78 -38.23
CA ASP A 114 -88.74 -11.01 -37.14
C ASP A 114 -87.41 -11.59 -37.64
N TYR A 115 -87.43 -12.46 -38.65
CA TYR A 115 -86.26 -13.18 -39.16
C TYR A 115 -85.73 -12.60 -40.48
N ARG A 116 -85.54 -11.27 -40.51
CA ARG A 116 -84.87 -10.60 -41.64
C ARG A 116 -83.36 -10.68 -41.54
N LYS A 117 -82.67 -10.65 -42.70
CA LYS A 117 -81.21 -10.55 -42.77
C LYS A 117 -80.77 -9.21 -42.19
N TRP A 118 -80.29 -9.20 -40.96
CA TRP A 118 -79.68 -8.03 -40.34
C TRP A 118 -78.37 -7.67 -41.04
N PRO A 119 -78.04 -6.38 -41.22
CA PRO A 119 -76.76 -5.95 -41.77
C PRO A 119 -75.64 -6.31 -40.79
N GLY A 120 -75.09 -7.51 -40.91
CA GLY A 120 -73.91 -7.96 -40.19
C GLY A 120 -72.66 -7.78 -41.05
N GLY A 121 -71.91 -6.72 -40.79
CA GLY A 121 -70.53 -6.60 -41.29
C GLY A 121 -69.58 -7.44 -40.43
N ARG A 122 -68.49 -7.91 -41.02
CA ARG A 122 -67.38 -8.48 -40.24
C ARG A 122 -66.83 -7.38 -39.31
N PRO A 123 -66.63 -7.63 -38.01
CA PRO A 123 -65.90 -6.70 -37.16
C PRO A 123 -64.53 -6.38 -37.80
N PRO A 124 -64.03 -5.14 -37.67
CA PRO A 124 -62.71 -4.81 -38.18
C PRO A 124 -61.67 -5.74 -37.56
N ALA A 125 -60.71 -6.19 -38.37
CA ALA A 125 -59.62 -7.00 -37.87
C ALA A 125 -58.91 -6.26 -36.74
N ILE A 126 -58.65 -6.97 -35.64
CA ILE A 126 -57.83 -6.46 -34.54
C ILE A 126 -56.48 -6.09 -35.15
N LYS A 127 -56.16 -4.80 -35.16
CA LYS A 127 -54.84 -4.33 -35.60
C LYS A 127 -53.81 -4.97 -34.68
N SER A 128 -52.76 -5.59 -35.24
CA SER A 128 -51.62 -6.03 -34.46
C SER A 128 -51.12 -4.84 -33.64
N GLN A 129 -50.83 -5.05 -32.35
CA GLN A 129 -50.21 -4.00 -31.54
C GLN A 129 -49.01 -3.44 -32.29
N SER A 130 -48.86 -2.12 -32.25
CA SER A 130 -47.76 -1.40 -32.91
C SER A 130 -46.44 -2.08 -32.57
N GLY A 131 -45.57 -2.19 -33.58
CA GLY A 131 -44.23 -2.73 -33.40
C GLY A 131 -43.48 -2.00 -32.28
N TYR A 132 -42.47 -2.67 -31.72
CA TYR A 132 -41.66 -2.13 -30.64
C TYR A 132 -41.19 -0.70 -30.93
N GLU A 133 -41.52 0.22 -30.03
CA GLU A 133 -41.02 1.59 -30.06
C GLU A 133 -39.77 1.67 -29.17
N PRO A 134 -38.58 1.95 -29.74
CA PRO A 134 -37.37 2.05 -28.95
C PRO A 134 -37.44 3.25 -28.00
N PRO A 135 -36.76 3.18 -26.83
CA PRO A 135 -36.70 4.29 -25.90
C PRO A 135 -36.11 5.54 -26.56
N SER A 136 -36.72 6.70 -26.33
CA SER A 136 -36.23 8.01 -26.79
C SER A 136 -34.87 8.39 -26.16
N MET A 137 -34.62 7.91 -24.94
CA MET A 137 -33.38 8.18 -24.22
C MET A 137 -32.32 7.10 -24.50
N PRO A 138 -31.06 7.50 -24.80
CA PRO A 138 -29.98 6.54 -24.98
C PRO A 138 -29.61 5.85 -23.65
N PHE A 139 -29.15 4.61 -23.75
CA PHE A 139 -28.61 3.88 -22.61
C PHE A 139 -27.22 4.39 -22.23
N GLU A 140 -27.04 4.80 -20.98
CA GLU A 140 -25.80 5.42 -20.49
C GLU A 140 -24.59 4.47 -20.47
N GLY A 141 -24.81 3.16 -20.25
CA GLY A 141 -23.76 2.14 -20.40
C GLY A 141 -22.54 2.24 -19.46
N MET A 142 -22.56 3.16 -18.50
CA MET A 142 -21.49 3.32 -17.51
C MET A 142 -21.73 2.41 -16.31
N SER A 143 -20.99 1.30 -16.26
CA SER A 143 -20.98 0.45 -15.07
C SER A 143 -20.18 1.09 -13.95
N THR A 144 -20.53 0.77 -12.71
CA THR A 144 -19.78 1.20 -11.52
C THR A 144 -18.31 0.83 -11.63
N TYR A 145 -17.99 -0.37 -12.13
CA TYR A 145 -16.60 -0.79 -12.39
C TYR A 145 -15.84 0.17 -13.31
N LYS A 146 -16.42 0.54 -14.47
CA LYS A 146 -15.77 1.46 -15.42
C LYS A 146 -15.59 2.86 -14.85
N GLY A 147 -16.53 3.31 -14.01
CA GLY A 147 -16.43 4.63 -13.36
C GLY A 147 -15.46 4.68 -12.18
N HIS A 148 -15.33 3.58 -11.43
CA HIS A 148 -14.56 3.55 -10.17
C HIS A 148 -13.14 3.00 -10.33
N TYR A 149 -12.89 2.19 -11.37
CA TYR A 149 -11.61 1.51 -11.58
C TYR A 149 -10.85 2.12 -12.75
N ILE A 150 -10.39 3.36 -12.56
CA ILE A 150 -9.59 4.09 -13.55
C ILE A 150 -8.09 3.97 -13.26
N PRO A 151 -7.22 4.03 -14.29
CA PRO A 151 -5.79 4.10 -14.08
C PRO A 151 -5.44 5.36 -13.28
N HIS A 152 -4.85 5.19 -12.11
CA HIS A 152 -4.31 6.29 -11.32
C HIS A 152 -2.83 6.48 -11.67
N ASP A 153 -2.44 7.71 -12.00
CA ASP A 153 -1.05 8.04 -12.27
C ASP A 153 -0.28 8.17 -10.94
N SER A 154 0.12 7.02 -10.39
CA SER A 154 1.11 6.97 -9.33
C SER A 154 2.48 7.11 -9.98
N GLY A 155 2.99 8.34 -10.09
CA GLY A 155 4.35 8.56 -10.58
C GLY A 155 5.40 7.76 -9.78
N PRO A 156 6.65 7.68 -10.26
CA PRO A 156 7.69 6.88 -9.63
C PRO A 156 7.89 7.27 -8.16
N GLN A 157 7.83 6.28 -7.25
CA GLN A 157 8.11 6.50 -5.84
C GLN A 157 9.54 7.00 -5.64
N ARG A 158 9.70 8.03 -4.80
CA ARG A 158 11.02 8.50 -4.39
C ARG A 158 11.60 7.57 -3.32
N SER A 159 12.89 7.27 -3.41
CA SER A 159 13.58 6.53 -2.35
C SER A 159 13.75 7.39 -1.11
N TYR A 160 13.35 6.90 0.06
CA TYR A 160 13.69 7.49 1.36
C TYR A 160 15.11 7.16 1.83
N LYS A 161 15.96 6.64 0.92
CA LYS A 161 17.36 6.36 1.23
C LYS A 161 18.06 7.70 1.47
N PRO A 162 18.84 7.85 2.56
CA PRO A 162 19.63 9.05 2.76
C PRO A 162 20.59 9.24 1.60
N GLU A 163 20.81 10.49 1.23
CA GLU A 163 21.73 10.84 0.18
C GLU A 163 23.12 10.33 0.54
N ASN A 164 23.73 9.53 -0.34
CA ASN A 164 25.08 9.01 -0.14
C ASN A 164 26.10 10.12 -0.46
N ALA A 165 25.98 11.25 0.23
CA ALA A 165 26.96 12.31 0.18
C ALA A 165 28.12 11.90 1.08
N ALA A 166 29.28 11.63 0.47
CA ALA A 166 30.51 11.44 1.23
C ALA A 166 30.76 12.71 2.05
N PHE A 167 30.91 12.56 3.36
CA PHE A 167 31.25 13.69 4.23
C PHE A 167 32.63 14.23 3.82
N ARG A 168 32.66 15.48 3.34
CA ARG A 168 33.90 16.20 2.99
C ARG A 168 34.12 17.29 4.02
N SER A 169 35.20 17.20 4.78
CA SER A 169 35.64 18.29 5.64
C SER A 169 36.20 19.43 4.79
N THR A 170 35.89 20.67 5.15
CA THR A 170 36.54 21.88 4.56
C THR A 170 37.98 22.07 5.06
N VAL A 171 38.37 21.32 6.10
CA VAL A 171 39.72 21.38 6.69
C VAL A 171 40.72 20.71 5.72
N PRO A 172 41.85 21.38 5.41
CA PRO A 172 42.92 20.79 4.59
C PRO A 172 43.48 19.50 5.23
N PHE A 173 43.91 18.57 4.38
CA PHE A 173 44.58 17.34 4.82
C PHE A 173 45.96 17.66 5.41
N ASP A 174 46.23 17.18 6.62
CA ASP A 174 47.55 17.29 7.25
C ASP A 174 48.46 16.16 6.75
N ASP A 175 49.33 16.49 5.81
CA ASP A 175 50.31 15.59 5.19
C ASP A 175 51.68 15.63 5.91
N ALA A 176 51.75 16.22 7.10
CA ALA A 176 52.98 16.34 7.87
C ALA A 176 53.34 15.02 8.56
N THR A 177 54.09 14.18 7.87
CA THR A 177 54.73 13.02 8.49
C THR A 177 55.93 13.45 9.34
N MET A 178 56.23 12.72 10.42
CA MET A 178 57.42 12.94 11.26
C MET A 178 58.72 13.01 10.46
N TYR A 179 58.84 12.22 9.40
CA TYR A 179 60.02 12.22 8.55
C TYR A 179 60.16 13.54 7.79
N ARG A 180 59.06 14.06 7.24
CA ARG A 180 59.04 15.32 6.47
C ARG A 180 59.36 16.54 7.34
N THR A 181 59.04 16.49 8.63
CA THR A 181 59.31 17.58 9.58
C THR A 181 60.69 17.46 10.24
N GLU A 182 61.12 16.25 10.58
CA GLU A 182 62.37 16.03 11.33
C GLU A 182 63.61 15.89 10.45
N PHE A 183 63.46 15.39 9.22
CA PHE A 183 64.56 15.16 8.28
C PHE A 183 64.72 16.33 7.29
N THR A 184 64.97 17.51 7.84
CA THR A 184 65.34 18.70 7.06
C THR A 184 66.86 18.87 7.01
N PRO A 185 67.43 19.53 5.98
CA PRO A 185 68.86 19.80 5.91
C PRO A 185 69.34 20.56 7.15
N LYS A 186 70.24 19.94 7.93
CA LYS A 186 70.85 20.56 9.10
C LYS A 186 72.16 21.23 8.71
N GLU A 187 72.41 22.42 9.24
CA GLU A 187 73.71 23.06 9.13
C GLU A 187 74.75 22.22 9.87
N ILE A 188 75.82 21.83 9.17
CA ILE A 188 76.94 21.07 9.75
C ILE A 188 78.06 22.07 10.01
N GLU A 189 78.33 22.33 11.28
CA GLU A 189 79.45 23.18 11.68
C GLU A 189 80.78 22.54 11.26
N ALA A 190 81.70 23.36 10.73
CA ALA A 190 83.02 22.88 10.32
C ALA A 190 83.83 22.39 11.53
N CYS A 191 84.54 21.27 11.37
CA CYS A 191 85.33 20.70 12.45
C CYS A 191 86.40 21.70 12.93
N PRO A 192 86.50 22.02 14.23
CA PRO A 192 87.45 23.00 14.75
C PRO A 192 88.91 22.63 14.45
N ALA A 193 89.22 21.34 14.28
CA ALA A 193 90.55 20.89 13.88
C ALA A 193 90.96 21.35 12.48
N THR A 194 90.00 21.53 11.56
CA THR A 194 90.29 22.08 10.21
C THR A 194 90.65 23.57 10.24
N LEU A 195 90.28 24.26 11.31
CA LEU A 195 90.57 25.68 11.49
C LEU A 195 91.92 25.91 12.16
N LEU A 196 92.58 24.89 12.73
CA LEU A 196 93.83 25.03 13.50
C LEU A 196 94.92 25.82 12.77
N ASP A 197 95.10 25.58 11.47
CA ASP A 197 96.11 26.26 10.63
C ASP A 197 95.58 27.55 9.96
N SER A 198 94.33 27.94 10.23
CA SER A 198 93.68 29.14 9.70
C SER A 198 93.73 30.28 10.73
N PRO A 199 93.85 31.56 10.35
CA PRO A 199 93.86 32.70 11.29
C PRO A 199 92.52 32.88 12.04
N ARG A 200 91.52 32.05 11.75
CA ARG A 200 90.23 32.00 12.44
C ARG A 200 90.21 31.05 13.65
N SER A 201 91.28 30.29 13.90
CA SER A 201 91.37 29.49 15.12
C SER A 201 91.77 30.34 16.32
N ASN A 202 91.31 29.91 17.49
CA ASN A 202 91.73 30.48 18.78
C ASN A 202 93.06 29.89 19.28
N PHE A 203 93.80 29.16 18.43
CA PHE A 203 95.00 28.41 18.79
C PHE A 203 96.16 28.79 17.87
N ILE A 204 97.32 29.06 18.44
CA ILE A 204 98.55 29.34 17.70
C ILE A 204 99.46 28.11 17.80
N HIS A 205 100.12 27.76 16.70
CA HIS A 205 101.14 26.72 16.68
C HIS A 205 102.32 27.11 17.58
N HIS A 206 102.65 26.25 18.55
CA HIS A 206 103.72 26.49 19.52
C HIS A 206 105.03 25.81 19.08
N HIS A 207 105.00 24.50 18.85
CA HIS A 207 106.17 23.74 18.42
C HIS A 207 105.78 22.40 17.77
N THR A 208 106.69 21.85 16.98
CA THR A 208 106.58 20.50 16.42
C THR A 208 107.67 19.60 16.96
N GLU A 209 107.27 18.46 17.54
CA GLU A 209 108.20 17.42 17.99
C GLU A 209 108.90 16.73 16.81
N PRO A 210 110.10 16.15 17.01
CA PRO A 210 110.82 15.42 15.96
C PRO A 210 110.05 14.17 15.46
N THR A 211 109.05 13.73 16.22
CA THR A 211 108.08 12.68 15.87
C THR A 211 107.02 13.16 14.86
N GLY A 212 106.93 14.47 14.58
CA GLY A 212 106.00 15.08 13.64
C GLY A 212 104.70 15.62 14.27
N HIS A 213 104.52 15.53 15.59
CA HIS A 213 103.34 16.06 16.27
C HIS A 213 103.41 17.59 16.40
N LYS A 214 102.38 18.29 15.91
CA LYS A 214 102.19 19.74 16.06
C LYS A 214 101.40 20.05 17.33
N PHE A 215 101.98 20.85 18.22
CA PHE A 215 101.30 21.31 19.44
C PHE A 215 100.83 22.76 19.25
N TYR A 216 99.62 23.03 19.72
CA TYR A 216 98.99 24.34 19.62
C TYR A 216 98.61 24.83 21.02
N GLN A 217 98.79 26.12 21.26
CA GLN A 217 98.45 26.79 22.52
C GLN A 217 97.37 27.84 22.26
N PRO A 218 96.41 28.05 23.17
CA PRO A 218 95.37 29.04 22.94
C PRO A 218 95.93 30.47 22.92
N HIS A 219 95.46 31.28 21.97
CA HIS A 219 95.94 32.63 21.69
C HIS A 219 95.89 33.58 22.90
N HIS A 220 94.96 33.38 23.83
CA HIS A 220 94.79 34.25 25.00
C HIS A 220 95.95 34.16 26.00
N GLU A 221 96.71 33.05 26.02
CA GLU A 221 97.83 32.88 26.94
C GLU A 221 99.07 33.70 26.53
N LEU A 222 99.19 34.07 25.26
CA LEU A 222 100.27 34.97 24.80
C LEU A 222 99.95 36.44 25.13
N GLN A 223 98.67 36.84 25.04
CA GLN A 223 98.25 38.20 25.38
C GLN A 223 98.49 38.53 26.87
N THR A 224 98.25 37.58 27.76
CA THR A 224 98.51 37.74 29.20
C THR A 224 100.01 37.87 29.51
N GLN A 225 100.89 37.19 28.76
CA GLN A 225 102.34 37.34 28.92
C GLN A 225 102.85 38.72 28.47
N TYR A 226 102.37 39.24 27.33
CA TYR A 226 102.74 40.59 26.87
C TYR A 226 102.24 41.70 27.83
N GLN A 227 101.04 41.55 28.41
CA GLN A 227 100.52 42.50 29.39
C GLN A 227 101.30 42.49 30.70
N GLN A 228 101.79 41.33 31.16
CA GLN A 228 102.65 41.24 32.34
C GLN A 228 104.04 41.85 32.11
N GLN A 229 104.61 41.70 30.90
CA GLN A 229 105.94 42.25 30.58
C GLN A 229 105.95 43.79 30.49
N GLN A 230 104.85 44.42 30.06
CA GLN A 230 104.73 45.89 30.03
C GLN A 230 104.58 46.52 31.42
N GLN A 231 104.22 45.75 32.45
CA GLN A 231 104.14 46.24 33.84
C GLN A 231 105.49 46.23 34.58
N GLN A 232 106.56 45.70 33.96
CA GLN A 232 107.86 45.48 34.61
C GLN A 232 108.97 46.47 34.20
N TYR A 233 108.68 47.43 33.31
CA TYR A 233 109.55 48.57 33.02
C TYR A 233 108.80 49.90 33.25
N PRO A 234 108.92 50.54 34.42
CA PRO A 234 108.48 51.92 34.59
C PRO A 234 109.43 52.85 33.82
N ILE A 235 108.86 53.75 33.01
CA ILE A 235 109.59 54.87 32.41
C ILE A 235 110.03 55.80 33.55
N SER A 236 111.34 55.86 33.82
CA SER A 236 111.97 56.88 34.68
C SER A 236 112.34 58.11 33.85
N VAL A 237 112.00 59.29 34.36
CA VAL A 237 112.67 60.58 34.01
C VAL A 237 113.93 60.70 34.85
#